data_AF-A0A850G925-F1
#
_entry.id   AF-A0A850G925-F1
#
_cell.length_a   1.000
_cell.length_b   1.000
_cell.length_c   1.000
_cell.angle_alpha   90.00
_cell.angle_beta   90.00
_cell.angle_gamma   90.00
#
_symmetry.space_group_name_H-M   'P 1'
#
loop_
_entity.id
_entity.type
_entity.pdbx_description
1 polymer ?
#
loop_
_entity_poly.entity_id
_entity_poly.type
_entity_poly.pdbx_seq_one_letter_code
_entity_poly.pdbx_strand_id
1 'polypeptide(L)'
;MPKQQTRDKKKKKSPAGIAKYNPGKDVKWHGMMGRAQPGWNTDGIKKRPRRSFMGNRESQVLRHVSRQFFPYLKKVKKAKPIEIQMMWANDSLFVGTNKDTPTRALAEVINDPDEIANALGRVWGKSGETHERTKRSVAKLERLANFDFSVDVDGFDVDQLADLASYDEAYQIYTMLMTKVAEALDCKNKNAAIKALSPTHAGRLYYVLEGNNRGRHIEEKFIDILEAANFRGPAIIAGVKRPCGTCWIRLNNAVKKSGINVEFSPYPGQIWKGQAESLKVSKSDLDKYVETGTYQSFPGGTDYDSGSDSEDDEEMF
;
A
#
# COMPACT_ATOMS: atom_id res chain seq x y z
N MET A 1 -7.18 56.84 1.73
CA MET A 1 -6.68 55.85 0.74
C MET A 1 -5.49 55.09 1.34
N PRO A 2 -5.62 53.80 1.67
CA PRO A 2 -4.51 53.01 2.20
C PRO A 2 -3.73 52.32 1.08
N LYS A 3 -2.40 52.45 1.10
CA LYS A 3 -1.47 51.83 0.15
C LYS A 3 -1.33 50.32 0.44
N GLN A 4 -1.54 49.49 -0.58
CA GLN A 4 -1.29 48.04 -0.53
C GLN A 4 0.21 47.76 -0.36
N GLN A 5 0.56 47.05 0.73
CA GLN A 5 1.88 46.45 0.90
C GLN A 5 1.97 45.16 0.08
N THR A 6 2.86 45.13 -0.91
CA THR A 6 3.23 43.91 -1.64
C THR A 6 4.10 43.02 -0.75
N ARG A 7 3.61 41.82 -0.42
CA ARG A 7 4.37 40.80 0.29
C ARG A 7 5.42 40.19 -0.65
N ASP A 8 6.69 40.46 -0.36
CA ASP A 8 7.82 39.77 -0.98
C ASP A 8 7.83 38.28 -0.61
N LYS A 9 7.59 37.43 -1.61
CA LYS A 9 7.77 35.99 -1.50
C LYS A 9 9.27 35.68 -1.49
N LYS A 10 9.85 35.50 -0.30
CA LYS A 10 11.19 34.92 -0.13
C LYS A 10 11.24 33.54 -0.81
N LYS A 11 11.91 33.45 -1.97
CA LYS A 11 12.26 32.19 -2.63
C LYS A 11 13.16 31.37 -1.68
N LYS A 12 12.64 30.29 -1.10
CA LYS A 12 13.45 29.30 -0.40
C LYS A 12 14.40 28.66 -1.42
N LYS A 13 15.71 28.88 -1.26
CA LYS A 13 16.74 28.19 -2.04
C LYS A 13 16.68 26.71 -1.70
N SER A 14 16.42 25.88 -2.70
CA SER A 14 16.49 24.42 -2.62
C SER A 14 17.95 23.97 -2.37
N PRO A 15 18.20 22.90 -1.60
CA PRO A 15 19.54 22.38 -1.35
C PRO A 15 20.26 22.02 -2.66
N ALA A 16 21.53 22.41 -2.78
CA ALA A 16 22.32 22.43 -4.02
C ALA A 16 22.68 21.04 -4.62
N GLY A 17 22.23 19.93 -4.02
CA GLY A 17 22.60 18.57 -4.44
C GLY A 17 21.69 17.91 -5.47
N ILE A 18 20.43 18.34 -5.60
CA ILE A 18 19.42 17.62 -6.41
C ILE A 18 19.16 18.31 -7.75
N ALA A 19 19.45 19.60 -7.84
CA ALA A 19 19.31 20.39 -9.07
C ALA A 19 20.31 20.03 -10.19
N LYS A 20 21.21 19.06 -9.96
CA LYS A 20 22.23 18.61 -10.94
C LYS A 20 22.14 17.12 -11.30
N TYR A 21 21.10 16.40 -10.89
CA TYR A 21 20.84 15.09 -11.49
C TYR A 21 20.12 15.29 -12.82
N ASN A 22 20.90 15.29 -13.91
CA ASN A 22 20.40 15.26 -15.28
C ASN A 22 20.59 13.81 -15.78
N PRO A 23 19.60 12.91 -15.58
CA PRO A 23 19.63 11.56 -16.13
C PRO A 23 19.62 11.74 -17.64
N GLY A 24 20.80 11.56 -18.24
CA GLY A 24 20.95 11.67 -19.68
C GLY A 24 19.95 10.74 -20.37
N LYS A 25 19.21 11.31 -21.32
CA LYS A 25 18.46 10.65 -22.41
C LYS A 25 17.32 9.67 -22.08
N ASP A 26 17.30 8.98 -20.92
CA ASP A 26 16.38 7.83 -20.70
C ASP A 26 15.27 8.07 -19.66
N VAL A 27 15.24 9.26 -19.04
CA VAL A 27 14.16 9.69 -18.14
C VAL A 27 13.60 11.02 -18.63
N LYS A 28 12.50 10.97 -19.36
CA LYS A 28 11.73 12.18 -19.69
C LYS A 28 11.03 12.67 -18.44
N TRP A 29 11.53 13.80 -17.96
CA TRP A 29 10.93 14.60 -16.91
C TRP A 29 9.65 15.28 -17.38
N HIS A 30 8.58 14.50 -17.57
CA HIS A 30 7.27 15.07 -17.83
C HIS A 30 6.66 15.53 -16.51
N GLY A 31 6.82 16.83 -16.20
CA GLY A 31 5.99 17.47 -15.20
C GLY A 31 4.53 17.39 -15.66
N MET A 32 3.74 16.46 -15.13
CA MET A 32 2.31 16.41 -15.39
C MET A 32 1.66 17.65 -14.77
N MET A 33 1.35 18.65 -15.61
CA MET A 33 0.59 19.82 -15.20
C MET A 33 -0.80 19.37 -14.68
N GLY A 34 -1.25 19.95 -13.57
CA GLY A 34 -2.58 19.68 -12.99
C GLY A 34 -2.65 18.73 -11.78
N ARG A 35 -1.52 18.19 -11.30
CA ARG A 35 -1.46 17.36 -10.07
C ARG A 35 -0.93 18.17 -8.87
N ALA A 36 -1.33 17.77 -7.66
CA ALA A 36 -0.93 18.44 -6.42
C ALA A 36 0.58 18.39 -6.13
N GLN A 37 1.30 17.43 -6.73
CA GLN A 37 2.77 17.33 -6.66
C GLN A 37 3.36 16.89 -8.00
N PRO A 38 4.54 17.41 -8.41
CA PRO A 38 5.24 16.94 -9.59
C PRO A 38 5.79 15.53 -9.34
N GLY A 39 5.51 14.63 -10.29
CA GLY A 39 6.03 13.26 -10.33
C GLY A 39 6.84 13.00 -11.60
N TRP A 40 7.60 11.91 -11.59
CA TRP A 40 8.51 11.50 -12.67
C TRP A 40 8.21 10.08 -13.11
N ASN A 41 8.24 9.86 -14.42
CA ASN A 41 8.12 8.55 -15.05
C ASN A 41 9.42 8.23 -15.80
N THR A 42 9.65 6.95 -16.08
CA THR A 42 10.64 6.50 -17.05
C THR A 42 10.14 6.74 -18.47
N ASP A 43 11.04 6.68 -19.46
CA ASP A 43 10.64 6.64 -20.86
C ASP A 43 9.83 5.37 -21.15
N GLY A 44 8.63 5.54 -21.72
CA GLY A 44 7.69 4.45 -21.97
C GLY A 44 7.04 3.92 -20.69
N ILE A 45 5.79 4.32 -20.45
CA ILE A 45 4.98 3.75 -19.36
C ILE A 45 4.53 2.35 -19.78
N LYS A 46 4.96 1.33 -19.03
CA LYS A 46 4.62 -0.07 -19.29
C LYS A 46 3.22 -0.38 -18.76
N LYS A 47 2.43 -1.15 -19.51
CA LYS A 47 1.22 -1.78 -18.94
C LYS A 47 1.67 -2.95 -18.07
N ARG A 48 1.18 -3.01 -16.83
CA ARG A 48 1.44 -4.17 -15.97
C ARG A 48 0.64 -5.39 -16.48
N PRO A 49 1.12 -6.63 -16.26
CA PRO A 49 0.32 -7.81 -16.55
C PRO A 49 -0.94 -7.87 -15.66
N ARG A 50 -1.93 -8.65 -16.12
CA ARG A 50 -3.09 -9.03 -15.29
C ARG A 50 -2.59 -9.73 -14.03
N ARG A 51 -3.21 -9.44 -12.90
CA ARG A 51 -2.77 -9.98 -11.62
C ARG A 51 -3.45 -11.32 -11.35
N SER A 52 -2.67 -12.34 -11.05
CA SER A 52 -3.16 -13.56 -10.40
C SER A 52 -2.91 -13.50 -8.90
N PHE A 53 -3.78 -14.13 -8.13
CA PHE A 53 -3.64 -14.35 -6.68
C PHE A 53 -3.60 -15.84 -6.34
N MET A 54 -3.40 -16.70 -7.35
CA MET A 54 -3.22 -18.12 -7.13
C MET A 54 -1.99 -18.31 -6.22
N GLY A 55 -2.16 -19.04 -5.12
CA GLY A 55 -1.12 -19.25 -4.12
C GLY A 55 -0.75 -18.01 -3.28
N ASN A 56 -1.50 -16.91 -3.38
CA ASN A 56 -1.24 -15.64 -2.68
C ASN A 56 -2.55 -15.00 -2.18
N ARG A 57 -3.39 -15.80 -1.53
CA ARG A 57 -4.74 -15.40 -1.09
C ARG A 57 -4.68 -14.39 0.06
N GLU A 58 -3.67 -14.45 0.90
CA GLU A 58 -3.37 -13.45 1.93
C GLU A 58 -3.17 -12.06 1.31
N SER A 59 -2.36 -11.94 0.25
CA SER A 59 -2.20 -10.71 -0.52
C SER A 59 -3.50 -10.22 -1.16
N GLN A 60 -4.36 -11.16 -1.60
CA GLN A 60 -5.69 -10.84 -2.13
C GLN A 60 -6.60 -10.21 -1.07
N VAL A 61 -6.66 -10.80 0.13
CA VAL A 61 -7.49 -10.32 1.25
C VAL A 61 -7.04 -8.93 1.70
N LEU A 62 -5.74 -8.77 1.99
CA LEU A 62 -5.16 -7.49 2.43
C LEU A 62 -5.52 -6.35 1.46
N ARG A 63 -5.43 -6.63 0.15
CA ARG A 63 -5.79 -5.65 -0.89
C ARG A 63 -7.28 -5.39 -0.96
N HIS A 64 -8.13 -6.41 -0.91
CA HIS A 64 -9.58 -6.23 -0.96
C HIS A 64 -10.09 -5.41 0.23
N VAL A 65 -9.63 -5.72 1.44
CA VAL A 65 -9.97 -4.96 2.63
C VAL A 65 -9.49 -3.51 2.51
N SER A 66 -8.23 -3.28 2.12
CA SER A 66 -7.70 -1.93 1.86
C SER A 66 -8.54 -1.16 0.83
N ARG A 67 -9.03 -1.84 -0.21
CA ARG A 67 -9.90 -1.27 -1.26
C ARG A 67 -11.26 -0.84 -0.73
N GLN A 68 -11.83 -1.58 0.22
CA GLN A 68 -13.13 -1.26 0.80
C GLN A 68 -13.02 -0.15 1.85
N PHE A 69 -11.97 -0.17 2.68
CA PHE A 69 -11.73 0.89 3.66
C PHE A 69 -11.45 2.26 3.04
N PHE A 70 -10.79 2.33 1.88
CA PHE A 70 -10.43 3.61 1.26
C PHE A 70 -11.64 4.53 0.96
N PRO A 71 -12.64 4.10 0.17
CA PRO A 71 -13.83 4.89 -0.09
C PRO A 71 -14.68 5.08 1.16
N TYR A 72 -14.73 4.10 2.08
CA TYR A 72 -15.43 4.25 3.36
C TYR A 72 -14.88 5.42 4.18
N LEU A 73 -13.56 5.44 4.42
CA LEU A 73 -12.91 6.53 5.14
C LEU A 73 -13.07 7.87 4.42
N LYS A 74 -12.97 7.88 3.09
CA LYS A 74 -13.08 9.11 2.30
C LYS A 74 -14.50 9.68 2.29
N LYS A 75 -15.52 8.84 2.10
CA LYS A 75 -16.91 9.25 1.88
C LYS A 75 -17.73 9.31 3.16
N VAL A 76 -17.53 8.38 4.09
CA VAL A 76 -18.28 8.27 5.36
C VAL A 76 -17.54 9.02 6.46
N LYS A 77 -16.32 8.61 6.81
CA LYS A 77 -15.53 9.25 7.88
C LYS A 77 -14.91 10.60 7.51
N LYS A 78 -15.00 11.02 6.24
CA LYS A 78 -14.42 12.25 5.69
C LYS A 78 -12.91 12.43 6.00
N ALA A 79 -12.19 11.34 6.23
CA ALA A 79 -10.81 11.35 6.72
C ALA A 79 -9.74 11.60 5.65
N LYS A 80 -10.14 11.70 4.37
CA LYS A 80 -9.29 12.00 3.20
C LYS A 80 -7.96 11.19 3.15
N PRO A 81 -8.01 9.84 3.24
CA PRO A 81 -6.80 9.04 3.02
C PRO A 81 -6.27 9.22 1.60
N ILE A 82 -4.95 9.16 1.43
CA ILE A 82 -4.29 9.12 0.10
C ILE A 82 -4.29 7.68 -0.42
N GLU A 83 -3.99 6.75 0.47
CA GLU A 83 -4.02 5.31 0.27
C GLU A 83 -4.18 4.61 1.62
N ILE A 84 -4.59 3.35 1.57
CA ILE A 84 -4.60 2.44 2.71
C ILE A 84 -3.77 1.24 2.27
N GLN A 85 -2.85 0.83 3.14
CA GLN A 85 -2.05 -0.36 2.97
C GLN A 85 -2.28 -1.28 4.16
N MET A 86 -2.33 -2.57 3.88
CA MET A 86 -2.29 -3.60 4.90
C MET A 86 -1.04 -4.44 4.69
N MET A 87 -0.41 -4.80 5.80
CA MET A 87 0.85 -5.52 5.81
C MET A 87 0.74 -6.68 6.80
N TRP A 88 1.38 -7.80 6.49
CA TRP A 88 1.35 -9.00 7.30
C TRP A 88 2.79 -9.40 7.64
N ALA A 89 3.07 -9.69 8.91
CA ALA A 89 4.36 -10.23 9.34
C ALA A 89 4.21 -10.84 10.75
N ASN A 90 4.91 -11.94 11.02
CA ASN A 90 4.91 -12.61 12.33
C ASN A 90 3.49 -12.85 12.88
N ASP A 91 2.65 -13.43 12.02
CA ASP A 91 1.23 -13.68 12.26
C ASP A 91 0.48 -12.46 12.80
N SER A 92 0.88 -11.26 12.40
CA SER A 92 0.31 -10.00 12.88
C SER A 92 -0.05 -9.11 11.71
N LEU A 93 -1.20 -8.47 11.83
CA LEU A 93 -1.75 -7.58 10.83
C LEU A 93 -1.39 -6.15 11.18
N PHE A 94 -0.82 -5.44 10.22
CA PHE A 94 -0.50 -4.03 10.31
C PHE A 94 -1.35 -3.29 9.29
N VAL A 95 -1.91 -2.15 9.66
CA VAL A 95 -2.71 -1.33 8.76
C VAL A 95 -2.37 0.14 8.93
N GLY A 96 -2.37 0.90 7.85
CA GLY A 96 -2.15 2.33 7.98
C GLY A 96 -2.30 3.11 6.70
N THR A 97 -2.09 4.41 6.85
CA THR A 97 -2.08 5.36 5.74
C THR A 97 -0.85 6.27 5.86
N ASN A 98 -0.63 7.10 4.84
CA ASN A 98 0.53 8.01 4.81
C ASN A 98 0.46 9.06 5.93
N LYS A 99 -0.73 9.34 6.48
CA LYS A 99 -0.94 10.35 7.53
C LYS A 99 -1.57 9.79 8.79
N ASP A 100 -1.22 10.35 9.94
CA ASP A 100 -1.70 9.84 11.23
C ASP A 100 -3.21 10.08 11.41
N THR A 101 -3.74 11.24 10.99
CA THR A 101 -5.18 11.56 11.11
C THR A 101 -6.09 10.53 10.42
N PRO A 102 -5.96 10.24 9.11
CA PRO A 102 -6.73 9.17 8.47
C PRO A 102 -6.43 7.78 9.04
N THR A 103 -5.23 7.53 9.57
CA THR A 103 -4.93 6.26 10.23
C THR A 103 -5.68 6.09 11.55
N ARG A 104 -5.88 7.17 12.32
CA ARG A 104 -6.72 7.13 13.53
C ARG A 104 -8.19 6.92 13.19
N ALA A 105 -8.70 7.58 12.15
CA ALA A 105 -10.05 7.31 11.67
C ALA A 105 -10.21 5.86 11.17
N LEU A 106 -9.16 5.27 10.59
CA LEU A 106 -9.13 3.86 10.25
C LEU A 106 -9.15 2.97 11.50
N ALA A 107 -8.40 3.34 12.54
CA ALA A 107 -8.40 2.65 13.83
C ALA A 107 -9.80 2.62 14.48
N GLU A 108 -10.55 3.72 14.38
CA GLU A 108 -11.94 3.77 14.84
C GLU A 108 -12.83 2.77 14.08
N VAL A 109 -12.64 2.65 12.76
CA VAL A 109 -13.40 1.70 11.94
C VAL A 109 -13.05 0.26 12.29
N ILE A 110 -11.76 -0.11 12.35
CA ILE A 110 -11.33 -1.49 12.60
C ILE A 110 -11.56 -1.96 14.05
N ASN A 111 -11.84 -1.06 14.98
CA ASN A 111 -12.16 -1.39 16.37
C ASN A 111 -13.66 -1.50 16.65
N ASP A 112 -14.50 -1.26 15.64
CA ASP A 112 -15.95 -1.34 15.74
C ASP A 112 -16.45 -2.38 14.72
N PRO A 113 -16.95 -3.55 15.17
CA PRO A 113 -17.43 -4.61 14.29
C PRO A 113 -18.53 -4.15 13.31
N ASP A 114 -19.42 -3.25 13.73
CA ASP A 114 -20.50 -2.75 12.88
C ASP A 114 -19.92 -1.84 11.79
N GLU A 115 -18.91 -1.04 12.12
CA GLU A 115 -18.18 -0.21 11.17
C GLU A 115 -17.35 -1.05 10.18
N ILE A 116 -16.73 -2.14 10.62
CA ILE A 116 -16.06 -3.11 9.73
C ILE A 116 -17.08 -3.72 8.77
N ALA A 117 -18.20 -4.25 9.29
CA ALA A 117 -19.24 -4.86 8.47
C ALA A 117 -19.80 -3.85 7.44
N ASN A 118 -20.03 -2.60 7.86
CA ASN A 118 -20.44 -1.53 6.97
C ASN A 118 -19.38 -1.20 5.91
N ALA A 119 -18.11 -1.16 6.27
CA ALA A 119 -17.06 -0.82 5.33
C ALA A 119 -16.84 -1.94 4.31
N LEU A 120 -16.86 -3.21 4.75
CA LEU A 120 -16.60 -4.38 3.92
C LEU A 120 -17.81 -4.85 3.11
N GLY A 121 -19.04 -4.66 3.62
CA GLY A 121 -20.28 -5.08 2.96
C GLY A 121 -20.84 -4.06 1.96
N ARG A 122 -20.29 -2.84 1.91
CA ARG A 122 -20.76 -1.79 1.00
C ARG A 122 -20.02 -1.76 -0.32
N VAL A 123 -20.75 -1.36 -1.34
CA VAL A 123 -20.24 -1.23 -2.70
C VAL A 123 -20.04 0.24 -3.08
N TRP A 124 -18.84 0.61 -3.51
CA TRP A 124 -18.48 2.03 -3.75
C TRP A 124 -18.31 2.37 -5.22
N GLY A 125 -19.26 3.11 -5.80
CA GLY A 125 -19.19 3.63 -7.18
C GLY A 125 -18.20 4.79 -7.39
N LYS A 126 -17.78 5.01 -8.66
CA LYS A 126 -16.86 6.08 -9.10
C LYS A 126 -17.47 7.50 -9.05
N SER A 127 -18.79 7.65 -9.11
CA SER A 127 -19.46 8.92 -9.42
C SER A 127 -20.57 9.31 -8.43
N GLY A 128 -20.29 9.40 -7.13
CA GLY A 128 -21.25 9.98 -6.15
C GLY A 128 -22.58 9.23 -5.93
N GLU A 129 -22.94 8.31 -6.82
CA GLU A 129 -24.13 7.48 -6.79
C GLU A 129 -23.75 6.06 -6.36
N THR A 130 -24.64 5.47 -5.57
CA THR A 130 -24.68 4.08 -5.14
C THR A 130 -24.97 3.16 -6.32
N HIS A 131 -24.06 3.08 -7.29
CA HIS A 131 -24.09 2.01 -8.29
C HIS A 131 -23.21 0.86 -7.80
N GLU A 132 -23.81 -0.34 -7.72
CA GLU A 132 -23.24 -1.59 -7.23
C GLU A 132 -22.05 -2.10 -8.07
N ARG A 133 -20.89 -1.42 -8.03
CA ARG A 133 -19.62 -1.98 -8.50
C ARG A 133 -18.77 -2.50 -7.36
N THR A 134 -19.06 -3.76 -6.97
CA THR A 134 -18.19 -4.80 -6.34
C THR A 134 -18.93 -5.74 -5.38
N LYS A 135 -20.13 -6.25 -5.73
CA LYS A 135 -20.64 -7.53 -5.17
C LYS A 135 -19.55 -8.61 -5.09
N ARG A 136 -18.60 -8.59 -6.05
CA ARG A 136 -17.49 -9.55 -6.15
C ARG A 136 -16.45 -9.47 -5.02
N SER A 137 -16.02 -8.29 -4.59
CA SER A 137 -15.03 -8.20 -3.50
C SER A 137 -15.65 -8.61 -2.18
N VAL A 138 -16.92 -8.25 -1.96
CA VAL A 138 -17.71 -8.72 -0.83
C VAL A 138 -17.88 -10.25 -0.91
N ALA A 139 -18.32 -10.78 -2.06
CA ALA A 139 -18.47 -12.21 -2.27
C ALA A 139 -17.16 -13.00 -2.08
N LYS A 140 -16.00 -12.42 -2.40
CA LYS A 140 -14.69 -13.06 -2.12
C LYS A 140 -14.38 -13.11 -0.63
N LEU A 141 -14.71 -12.07 0.13
CA LEU A 141 -14.58 -12.07 1.58
C LEU A 141 -15.61 -12.99 2.24
N GLU A 142 -16.84 -13.03 1.73
CA GLU A 142 -17.89 -13.97 2.17
C GLU A 142 -17.49 -15.42 1.88
N ARG A 143 -16.91 -15.70 0.70
CA ARG A 143 -16.41 -17.04 0.37
C ARG A 143 -15.31 -17.47 1.33
N LEU A 144 -14.41 -16.55 1.71
CA LEU A 144 -13.38 -16.84 2.70
C LEU A 144 -13.99 -17.10 4.09
N ALA A 145 -14.97 -16.31 4.50
CA ALA A 145 -15.65 -16.47 5.78
C ALA A 145 -16.40 -17.82 5.89
N ASN A 146 -16.84 -18.37 4.77
CA ASN A 146 -17.58 -19.64 4.68
C ASN A 146 -16.75 -20.76 4.04
N PHE A 147 -15.43 -20.62 3.96
CA PHE A 147 -14.58 -21.62 3.33
C PHE A 147 -14.54 -22.88 4.19
N ASP A 148 -14.86 -24.03 3.59
CA ASP A 148 -14.74 -25.32 4.24
C ASP A 148 -13.30 -25.83 4.04
N PHE A 149 -12.56 -25.96 5.13
CA PHE A 149 -11.19 -26.45 5.11
C PHE A 149 -11.08 -27.99 5.07
N SER A 150 -12.21 -28.71 5.09
CA SER A 150 -12.26 -30.18 5.05
C SER A 150 -12.24 -30.77 3.62
N VAL A 151 -11.72 -30.02 2.65
CA VAL A 151 -11.65 -30.46 1.24
C VAL A 151 -10.74 -31.68 1.10
N ASP A 152 -11.22 -32.71 0.41
CA ASP A 152 -10.38 -33.84 -0.01
C ASP A 152 -9.37 -33.36 -1.06
N VAL A 153 -8.08 -33.47 -0.72
CA VAL A 153 -6.96 -32.99 -1.54
C VAL A 153 -6.39 -34.08 -2.43
N ASP A 154 -6.97 -35.29 -2.45
CA ASP A 154 -6.50 -36.35 -3.33
C ASP A 154 -6.61 -35.91 -4.80
N GLY A 155 -5.52 -36.10 -5.55
CA GLY A 155 -5.40 -35.66 -6.94
C GLY A 155 -5.15 -34.16 -7.16
N PHE A 156 -4.94 -33.36 -6.11
CA PHE A 156 -4.56 -31.95 -6.29
C PHE A 156 -3.15 -31.83 -6.86
N ASP A 157 -2.95 -30.91 -7.80
CA ASP A 157 -1.62 -30.54 -8.26
C ASP A 157 -0.92 -29.59 -7.28
N VAL A 158 0.37 -29.31 -7.53
CA VAL A 158 1.20 -28.45 -6.66
C VAL A 158 0.64 -27.03 -6.56
N ASP A 159 0.07 -26.50 -7.63
CA ASP A 159 -0.48 -25.14 -7.66
C ASP A 159 -1.79 -25.05 -6.86
N GLN A 160 -2.62 -26.08 -6.93
CA GLN A 160 -3.84 -26.21 -6.14
C GLN A 160 -3.53 -26.37 -4.64
N LEU A 161 -2.52 -27.15 -4.28
CA LEU A 161 -2.06 -27.27 -2.90
C LEU A 161 -1.50 -25.94 -2.37
N ALA A 162 -0.73 -25.21 -3.19
CA ALA A 162 -0.24 -23.88 -2.83
C ALA A 162 -1.38 -22.87 -2.66
N ASP A 163 -2.40 -22.91 -3.54
CA ASP A 163 -3.59 -22.06 -3.39
C ASP A 163 -4.34 -22.37 -2.09
N LEU A 164 -4.56 -23.67 -1.79
CA LEU A 164 -5.21 -24.10 -0.55
C LEU A 164 -4.43 -23.70 0.70
N ALA A 165 -3.10 -23.85 0.70
CA ALA A 165 -2.26 -23.40 1.81
C ALA A 165 -2.49 -21.91 2.10
N SER A 166 -2.42 -21.07 1.05
CA SER A 166 -2.60 -19.62 1.20
C SER A 166 -3.99 -19.19 1.71
N TYR A 167 -5.01 -20.07 1.65
CA TYR A 167 -6.32 -19.80 2.27
C TYR A 167 -6.25 -19.77 3.80
N ASP A 168 -5.35 -20.53 4.43
CA ASP A 168 -5.23 -20.53 5.89
C ASP A 168 -4.74 -19.15 6.38
N GLU A 169 -3.65 -18.62 5.83
CA GLU A 169 -3.17 -17.27 6.18
C GLU A 169 -4.20 -16.20 5.82
N ALA A 170 -4.88 -16.33 4.68
CA ALA A 170 -5.97 -15.43 4.30
C ALA A 170 -7.11 -15.41 5.34
N TYR A 171 -7.52 -16.59 5.82
CA TYR A 171 -8.56 -16.75 6.83
C TYR A 171 -8.12 -16.22 8.21
N GLN A 172 -6.86 -16.45 8.58
CA GLN A 172 -6.28 -15.87 9.80
C GLN A 172 -6.30 -14.34 9.76
N ILE A 173 -5.91 -13.73 8.63
CA ILE A 173 -5.96 -12.27 8.45
C ILE A 173 -7.40 -11.75 8.57
N TYR A 174 -8.35 -12.42 7.92
CA TYR A 174 -9.75 -12.04 7.99
C TYR A 174 -10.29 -12.15 9.42
N THR A 175 -10.06 -13.27 10.08
CA THR A 175 -10.50 -13.50 11.47
C THR A 175 -9.89 -12.48 12.41
N MET A 176 -8.61 -12.13 12.24
CA MET A 176 -7.94 -11.12 13.05
C MET A 176 -8.59 -9.75 12.89
N LEU A 177 -8.91 -9.36 11.66
CA LEU A 177 -9.60 -8.10 11.38
C LEU A 177 -10.99 -8.05 12.04
N MET A 178 -11.71 -9.17 12.06
CA MET A 178 -13.07 -9.23 12.60
C MET A 178 -13.12 -9.36 14.13
N THR A 179 -12.07 -9.86 14.78
CA THR A 179 -12.12 -10.27 16.19
C THR A 179 -11.13 -9.58 17.12
N LYS A 180 -10.08 -8.94 16.60
CA LYS A 180 -9.05 -8.29 17.42
C LYS A 180 -9.26 -6.79 17.50
N VAL A 181 -8.92 -6.25 18.67
CA VAL A 181 -8.78 -4.80 18.87
C VAL A 181 -7.40 -4.37 18.38
N ALA A 182 -7.38 -3.37 17.51
CA ALA A 182 -6.19 -2.78 16.95
C ALA A 182 -5.43 -1.92 17.97
N GLU A 183 -4.14 -2.19 18.11
CA GLU A 183 -3.22 -1.45 18.98
C GLU A 183 -2.45 -0.37 18.20
N ALA A 184 -2.18 0.76 18.84
CA ALA A 184 -1.37 1.81 18.22
C ALA A 184 0.09 1.38 18.14
N LEU A 185 0.72 1.50 16.96
CA LEU A 185 2.15 1.27 16.80
C LEU A 185 2.82 2.50 16.20
N ASP A 186 3.65 3.18 16.99
CA ASP A 186 4.55 4.22 16.46
C ASP A 186 5.76 3.56 15.79
N CYS A 187 5.87 3.72 14.47
CA CYS A 187 6.93 3.12 13.67
C CYS A 187 8.35 3.61 14.03
N LYS A 188 8.48 4.70 14.80
CA LYS A 188 9.76 5.18 15.32
C LYS A 188 10.13 4.61 16.68
N ASN A 189 9.18 4.03 17.40
CA ASN A 189 9.45 3.43 18.69
C ASN A 189 10.04 2.03 18.49
N LYS A 190 11.37 1.95 18.51
CA LYS A 190 12.11 0.69 18.32
C LYS A 190 11.65 -0.43 19.25
N ASN A 191 11.39 -0.11 20.53
CA ASN A 191 10.94 -1.12 21.50
C ASN A 191 9.53 -1.63 21.17
N ALA A 192 8.64 -0.75 20.70
CA ALA A 192 7.32 -1.15 20.26
C ALA A 192 7.38 -2.01 18.98
N ALA A 193 8.24 -1.68 18.03
CA ALA A 193 8.47 -2.48 16.82
C ALA A 193 9.01 -3.88 17.15
N ILE A 194 10.04 -3.97 18.01
CA ILE A 194 10.58 -5.26 18.50
C ILE A 194 9.47 -6.07 19.17
N LYS A 195 8.69 -5.43 20.05
CA LYS A 195 7.58 -6.09 20.75
C LYS A 195 6.55 -6.61 19.76
N ALA A 196 6.10 -5.79 18.81
CA ALA A 196 5.07 -6.15 17.83
C ALA A 196 5.46 -7.33 16.92
N LEU A 197 6.76 -7.55 16.69
CA LEU A 197 7.29 -8.64 15.88
C LEU A 197 7.94 -9.76 16.71
N SER A 198 7.68 -9.79 18.02
CA SER A 198 8.14 -10.87 18.90
C SER A 198 7.16 -12.06 18.86
N PRO A 199 7.62 -13.31 19.05
CA PRO A 199 6.73 -14.47 19.08
C PRO A 199 5.61 -14.37 20.12
N THR A 200 5.88 -13.74 21.28
CA THR A 200 4.90 -13.52 22.35
C THR A 200 3.79 -12.54 22.01
N HIS A 201 3.95 -11.80 20.90
CA HIS A 201 3.00 -10.81 20.41
C HIS A 201 2.48 -11.12 19.00
N ALA A 202 2.70 -12.34 18.50
CA ALA A 202 2.04 -12.83 17.31
C ALA A 202 0.50 -12.83 17.49
N GLY A 203 -0.24 -12.81 16.38
CA GLY A 203 -1.71 -12.81 16.39
C GLY A 203 -2.36 -11.46 16.71
N ARG A 204 -1.65 -10.34 16.47
CA ARG A 204 -2.09 -8.99 16.86
C ARG A 204 -2.38 -8.09 15.67
N LEU A 205 -3.33 -7.17 15.87
CA LEU A 205 -3.68 -6.13 14.91
C LEU A 205 -3.08 -4.79 15.36
N TYR A 206 -2.36 -4.11 14.46
CA TYR A 206 -1.72 -2.82 14.71
C TYR A 206 -2.15 -1.79 13.69
N TYR A 207 -2.45 -0.57 14.15
CA TYR A 207 -2.52 0.60 13.27
C TYR A 207 -1.24 1.44 13.39
N VAL A 208 -0.61 1.70 12.25
CA VAL A 208 0.76 2.23 12.19
C VAL A 208 0.76 3.76 12.11
N LEU A 209 1.36 4.39 13.12
CA LEU A 209 1.54 5.84 13.22
C LEU A 209 3.00 6.22 12.98
N GLU A 210 3.23 7.44 12.51
CA GLU A 210 4.57 8.03 12.41
C GLU A 210 4.88 9.02 13.55
N GLY A 211 3.85 9.57 14.19
CA GLY A 211 3.94 10.50 15.32
C GLY A 211 4.27 11.95 14.95
N ASN A 212 4.80 12.22 13.76
CA ASN A 212 5.12 13.58 13.30
C ASN A 212 4.72 13.90 11.85
N ASN A 213 3.91 13.04 11.22
CA ASN A 213 3.19 13.31 9.98
C ASN A 213 4.07 13.90 8.85
N ARG A 214 5.30 13.39 8.67
CA ARG A 214 6.26 13.87 7.66
C ARG A 214 5.84 13.56 6.23
N GLY A 215 4.72 12.84 6.07
CA GLY A 215 4.17 12.49 4.77
C GLY A 215 4.90 11.33 4.11
N ARG A 216 5.66 10.53 4.87
CA ARG A 216 6.20 9.27 4.38
C ARG A 216 5.07 8.29 4.09
N HIS A 217 5.28 7.50 3.06
CA HIS A 217 4.34 6.46 2.68
C HIS A 217 4.35 5.33 3.70
N ILE A 218 3.22 4.65 3.83
CA ILE A 218 3.02 3.60 4.84
C ILE A 218 3.96 2.40 4.62
N GLU A 219 4.31 2.08 3.37
CA GLU A 219 5.28 1.03 3.03
C GLU A 219 6.64 1.31 3.67
N GLU A 220 7.08 2.57 3.69
CA GLU A 220 8.35 2.95 4.30
C GLU A 220 8.32 2.84 5.83
N LYS A 221 7.18 3.19 6.45
CA LYS A 221 6.97 3.06 7.89
C LYS A 221 7.01 1.59 8.30
N PHE A 222 6.46 0.70 7.48
CA PHE A 222 6.51 -0.72 7.75
C PHE A 222 7.94 -1.26 7.66
N ILE A 223 8.73 -0.83 6.66
CA ILE A 223 10.16 -1.18 6.61
C ILE A 223 10.91 -0.67 7.85
N ASP A 224 10.63 0.54 8.35
CA ASP A 224 11.25 1.00 9.61
C ASP A 224 10.95 0.03 10.77
N ILE A 225 9.72 -0.52 10.85
CA ILE A 225 9.32 -1.48 11.88
C ILE A 225 10.14 -2.78 11.73
N LEU A 226 10.22 -3.34 10.52
CA LEU A 226 10.98 -4.57 10.24
C LEU A 226 12.48 -4.38 10.55
N GLU A 227 13.06 -3.25 10.17
CA GLU A 227 14.46 -2.90 10.43
C GLU A 227 14.72 -2.72 11.94
N ALA A 228 13.83 -1.99 12.63
CA ALA A 228 13.94 -1.74 14.07
C ALA A 228 13.87 -3.03 14.90
N ALA A 229 13.02 -3.97 14.49
CA ALA A 229 12.87 -5.28 15.10
C ALA A 229 13.94 -6.30 14.68
N ASN A 230 14.78 -5.97 13.70
CA ASN A 230 15.66 -6.91 13.02
C ASN A 230 14.92 -8.16 12.51
N PHE A 231 13.67 -7.98 12.06
CA PHE A 231 12.84 -9.09 11.60
C PHE A 231 13.30 -9.55 10.21
N ARG A 232 13.42 -10.87 10.05
CA ARG A 232 13.87 -11.52 8.80
C ARG A 232 12.94 -12.64 8.32
N GLY A 233 11.85 -12.87 9.03
CA GLY A 233 10.79 -13.77 8.59
C GLY A 233 10.00 -13.19 7.41
N PRO A 234 9.10 -13.99 6.81
CA PRO A 234 8.23 -13.53 5.74
C PRO A 234 7.37 -12.33 6.14
N ALA A 235 7.27 -11.36 5.25
CA ALA A 235 6.41 -10.20 5.40
C ALA A 235 5.77 -9.84 4.06
N ILE A 236 4.58 -9.25 4.08
CA ILE A 236 3.81 -8.91 2.88
C ILE A 236 3.32 -7.47 2.98
N ILE A 237 3.39 -6.73 1.87
CA ILE A 237 2.84 -5.39 1.75
C ILE A 237 1.82 -5.38 0.61
N ALA A 238 0.53 -5.32 0.97
CA ALA A 238 -0.56 -5.41 0.01
C ALA A 238 -1.60 -4.29 0.19
N GLY A 239 -1.91 -3.62 -0.91
CA GLY A 239 -2.83 -2.50 -0.95
C GLY A 239 -3.31 -2.21 -2.36
N VAL A 240 -4.18 -1.23 -2.49
CA VAL A 240 -4.87 -0.93 -3.76
C VAL A 240 -3.90 -0.35 -4.77
N LYS A 241 -2.95 0.45 -4.32
CA LYS A 241 -1.98 1.13 -5.18
C LYS A 241 -0.66 0.38 -5.15
N ARG A 242 0.03 0.42 -6.29
CA ARG A 242 1.43 0.05 -6.41
C ARG A 242 2.30 1.02 -5.59
N PRO A 243 3.42 0.54 -5.04
CA PRO A 243 4.40 1.42 -4.43
C PRO A 243 4.81 2.50 -5.42
N CYS A 244 4.86 3.76 -4.96
CA CYS A 244 5.51 4.80 -5.76
C CYS A 244 6.98 4.43 -5.99
N GLY A 245 7.63 5.01 -7.01
CA GLY A 245 8.99 4.61 -7.39
C GLY A 245 9.99 4.74 -6.24
N THR A 246 9.83 5.73 -5.35
CA THR A 246 10.67 5.87 -4.16
C THR A 246 10.41 4.80 -3.11
N CYS A 247 9.15 4.43 -2.89
CA CYS A 247 8.81 3.29 -2.02
C CYS A 247 9.38 2.00 -2.58
N TRP A 248 9.19 1.76 -3.88
CA TRP A 248 9.72 0.57 -4.55
C TRP A 248 11.24 0.47 -4.41
N ILE A 249 11.97 1.57 -4.63
CA ILE A 249 13.43 1.59 -4.44
C ILE A 249 13.80 1.21 -3.00
N ARG A 250 13.11 1.79 -2.01
CA ARG A 250 13.37 1.47 -0.60
C ARG A 250 13.09 -0.01 -0.31
N LEU A 251 11.95 -0.52 -0.75
CA LEU A 251 11.55 -1.92 -0.56
C LEU A 251 12.55 -2.89 -1.22
N ASN A 252 12.94 -2.61 -2.46
CA ASN A 252 13.93 -3.40 -3.18
C ASN A 252 15.33 -3.34 -2.52
N ASN A 253 15.70 -2.20 -1.93
CA ASN A 253 16.92 -2.09 -1.12
C ASN A 253 16.82 -2.89 0.19
N ALA A 254 15.67 -2.86 0.87
CA ALA A 254 15.44 -3.65 2.08
C ALA A 254 15.60 -5.15 1.81
N VAL A 255 15.06 -5.65 0.69
CA VAL A 255 15.24 -7.03 0.25
C VAL A 255 16.70 -7.33 -0.12
N LYS A 256 17.27 -6.58 -1.07
CA LYS A 256 18.57 -6.94 -1.67
C LYS A 256 19.78 -6.60 -0.83
N LYS A 257 19.71 -5.54 -0.01
CA LYS A 257 20.86 -5.02 0.76
C LYS A 257 20.73 -5.35 2.25
N SER A 258 19.53 -5.24 2.81
CA SER A 258 19.30 -5.48 4.25
C SER A 258 18.87 -6.92 4.58
N GLY A 259 18.57 -7.73 3.57
CA GLY A 259 18.15 -9.13 3.72
C GLY A 259 16.74 -9.29 4.31
N ILE A 260 15.90 -8.25 4.26
CA ILE A 260 14.52 -8.33 4.75
C ILE A 260 13.70 -9.15 3.77
N ASN A 261 13.05 -10.21 4.26
CA ASN A 261 12.15 -11.03 3.47
C ASN A 261 10.76 -10.37 3.41
N VAL A 262 10.56 -9.49 2.42
CA VAL A 262 9.28 -8.80 2.22
C VAL A 262 8.82 -8.89 0.77
N GLU A 263 7.58 -9.34 0.61
CA GLU A 263 6.87 -9.35 -0.65
C GLU A 263 6.09 -8.05 -0.87
N PHE A 264 6.18 -7.50 -2.08
CA PHE A 264 5.46 -6.31 -2.49
C PHE A 264 5.30 -6.29 -4.03
N SER A 265 4.40 -5.45 -4.54
CA SER A 265 4.20 -5.32 -5.99
C SER A 265 5.50 -4.96 -6.73
N PRO A 266 5.96 -5.77 -7.70
CA PRO A 266 7.21 -5.53 -8.41
C PRO A 266 7.10 -4.40 -9.44
N TYR A 267 5.88 -3.90 -9.68
CA TYR A 267 5.57 -2.89 -10.69
C TYR A 267 5.49 -1.49 -10.06
N PRO A 268 6.55 -0.68 -10.10
CA PRO A 268 6.53 0.62 -9.45
C PRO A 268 5.65 1.64 -10.19
N GLY A 269 5.08 2.55 -9.41
CA GLY A 269 4.46 3.78 -9.90
C GLY A 269 5.48 4.91 -10.07
N GLN A 270 4.96 6.14 -10.20
CA GLN A 270 5.73 7.37 -10.35
C GLN A 270 6.67 7.62 -9.18
N ILE A 271 7.81 8.26 -9.46
CA ILE A 271 8.62 8.88 -8.41
C ILE A 271 8.06 10.26 -8.10
N TRP A 272 7.75 10.53 -6.84
CA TRP A 272 7.36 11.87 -6.39
C TRP A 272 8.61 12.67 -6.02
N LYS A 273 8.78 13.84 -6.63
CA LYS A 273 9.99 14.66 -6.43
C LYS A 273 10.31 14.87 -4.95
N GLY A 274 9.34 15.35 -4.17
CA GLY A 274 9.56 15.63 -2.75
C GLY A 274 9.98 14.40 -1.94
N GLN A 275 9.55 13.20 -2.34
CA GLN A 275 9.90 11.95 -1.67
C GLN A 275 11.29 11.45 -2.07
N ALA A 276 11.69 11.64 -3.32
CA ALA A 276 13.04 11.31 -3.76
C ALA A 276 14.08 12.19 -3.05
N GLU A 277 13.75 13.47 -2.87
CA GLU A 277 14.60 14.43 -2.16
C GLU A 277 14.77 14.07 -0.69
N SER A 278 13.71 13.60 -0.02
CA SER A 278 13.75 13.24 1.40
C SER A 278 14.53 11.95 1.65
N LEU A 279 14.45 10.98 0.74
CA LEU A 279 15.09 9.67 0.87
C LEU A 279 16.56 9.63 0.45
N LYS A 280 17.10 10.72 -0.11
CA LYS A 280 18.48 10.78 -0.64
C LYS A 280 18.79 9.59 -1.57
N VAL A 281 17.85 9.27 -2.44
CA VAL A 281 17.96 8.12 -3.35
C VAL A 281 19.25 8.23 -4.16
N SER A 282 20.05 7.16 -4.17
CA SER A 282 21.33 7.14 -4.87
C SER A 282 21.12 7.05 -6.39
N LYS A 283 22.12 7.49 -7.18
CA LYS A 283 22.06 7.38 -8.64
C LYS A 283 21.86 5.93 -9.10
N SER A 284 22.59 4.98 -8.52
CA SER A 284 22.49 3.56 -8.92
C SER A 284 21.11 2.96 -8.60
N ASP A 285 20.44 3.47 -7.57
CA ASP A 285 19.08 3.04 -7.25
C ASP A 285 18.05 3.65 -8.23
N LEU A 286 18.28 4.88 -8.69
CA LEU A 286 17.48 5.48 -9.77
C LEU A 286 17.70 4.74 -11.09
N ASP A 287 18.94 4.41 -11.45
CA ASP A 287 19.26 3.70 -12.69
C ASP A 287 18.53 2.33 -12.74
N LYS A 288 18.49 1.59 -11.63
CA LYS A 288 17.70 0.34 -11.50
C LYS A 288 16.19 0.54 -11.65
N TYR A 289 15.66 1.64 -11.10
CA TYR A 289 14.26 2.00 -11.29
C TYR A 289 13.96 2.29 -12.77
N VAL A 290 14.89 2.94 -13.47
CA VAL A 290 14.77 3.23 -14.91
C VAL A 290 14.72 1.93 -15.72
N GLU A 291 15.61 0.97 -15.45
CA GLU A 291 15.61 -0.36 -16.08
C GLU A 291 14.28 -1.10 -15.85
N THR A 292 13.77 -1.04 -14.62
CA THR A 292 12.49 -1.65 -14.24
C THR A 292 11.34 -1.00 -15.01
N GLY A 293 11.34 0.33 -15.11
CA GLY A 293 10.31 1.09 -15.80
C GLY A 293 9.14 1.49 -14.89
N THR A 294 8.42 2.54 -15.28
CA THR A 294 7.18 2.96 -14.63
C THR A 294 5.99 2.19 -15.18
N TYR A 295 5.16 1.65 -14.31
CA TYR A 295 3.98 0.88 -14.71
C TYR A 295 2.68 1.67 -14.53
N GLN A 296 1.68 1.35 -15.37
CA GLN A 296 0.29 1.77 -15.24
C GLN A 296 -0.67 0.60 -15.14
N SER A 297 -1.87 0.85 -14.61
CA SER A 297 -2.90 -0.16 -14.39
C SER A 297 -3.69 -0.48 -15.66
N PHE A 298 -4.18 -1.71 -15.74
CA PHE A 298 -5.08 -2.19 -16.78
C PHE A 298 -6.53 -2.10 -16.25
N PRO A 299 -7.57 -1.66 -17.01
CA PRO A 299 -7.58 -1.04 -18.34
C PRO A 299 -7.75 0.48 -18.23
N GLY A 300 -6.73 1.21 -17.76
CA GLY A 300 -6.84 2.67 -17.57
C GLY A 300 -6.38 3.48 -18.78
N GLY A 301 -7.23 3.66 -19.81
CA GLY A 301 -7.13 4.73 -20.82
C GLY A 301 -5.75 5.01 -21.47
N THR A 302 -5.62 6.18 -22.11
CA THR A 302 -4.37 6.69 -22.71
C THR A 302 -3.50 7.48 -21.73
N ASP A 303 -4.02 7.77 -20.53
CA ASP A 303 -3.38 8.63 -19.52
C ASP A 303 -3.04 7.85 -18.25
N TYR A 304 -1.89 8.16 -17.65
CA TYR A 304 -1.41 7.53 -16.42
C TYR A 304 -2.39 7.70 -15.25
N ASP A 305 -3.05 6.63 -14.81
CA ASP A 305 -3.84 6.64 -13.57
C ASP A 305 -2.97 6.26 -12.35
N SER A 306 -2.77 7.21 -11.43
CA SER A 306 -2.16 6.99 -10.10
C SER A 306 -3.18 6.62 -9.03
N GLY A 307 -4.47 6.64 -9.37
CA GLY A 307 -5.60 6.59 -8.45
C GLY A 307 -5.92 5.20 -7.95
N SER A 308 -5.61 4.14 -8.71
CA SER A 308 -5.96 2.77 -8.34
C SER A 308 -5.31 1.75 -9.29
N ASP A 309 -4.79 0.63 -8.76
CA ASP A 309 -4.48 -0.54 -9.59
C ASP A 309 -5.69 -1.45 -9.84
N SER A 310 -6.92 -0.95 -9.69
CA SER A 310 -8.12 -1.75 -9.94
C SER A 310 -8.17 -2.20 -11.40
N GLU A 311 -8.02 -3.50 -11.64
CA GLU A 311 -8.45 -4.15 -12.88
C GLU A 311 -9.98 -4.09 -12.95
N ASP A 312 -10.52 -3.97 -14.18
CA ASP A 312 -11.86 -4.45 -14.45
C ASP A 312 -11.74 -5.98 -14.39
N ASP A 313 -12.04 -6.53 -13.21
CA ASP A 313 -11.86 -7.92 -12.83
C ASP A 313 -12.86 -8.85 -13.57
N GLU A 314 -12.87 -8.84 -14.91
CA GLU A 314 -13.86 -9.55 -15.75
C GLU A 314 -13.54 -11.02 -16.04
N GLU A 315 -12.32 -11.51 -15.85
CA GLU A 315 -12.00 -12.90 -16.18
C GLU A 315 -10.96 -13.47 -15.21
N MET A 316 -11.38 -14.41 -14.36
CA MET A 316 -10.61 -15.59 -13.91
C MET A 316 -11.48 -16.42 -12.97
N PHE A 317 -12.19 -17.37 -13.57
CA PHE A 317 -12.38 -18.72 -13.06
C PHE A 317 -11.70 -19.64 -14.06
#